data_AF-A0A3L9FRB0-F1
#
_entry.id   AF-A0A3L9FRB0-F1
#
_cell.length_a   1.000
_cell.length_b   1.000
_cell.length_c   1.000
_cell.angle_alpha   90.00
_cell.angle_beta   90.00
_cell.angle_gamma   90.00
#
_symmetry.space_group_name_H-M   'P 1'
#
loop_
_entity.id
_entity.type
_entity.pdbx_description
1 polymer ?
#
loop_
_entity_poly.entity_id
_entity_poly.type
_entity_poly.pdbx_seq_one_letter_code
_entity_poly.pdbx_strand_id
1 'polypeptide(L)'
;WLEDARRSGIIPRDADQYNAIQERLISRFSELYSREPFYFCCCQDTDEDRTTVLYLQDCAQQAGQESRFIYIEDLGLGVGGVLTDLDDNVIQRAFKLYPLEWMMRDDNGPLLCKRREQWVEPLWKSILSNKGLMPLLWRFFPGHPNLLASWFEGEKSQIAAGESYVRKP
;
A
#
# COMPACT_ATOMS: atom_id res chain seq x y z
N TRP A 1 27.66 17.84 -8.49
CA TRP A 1 26.77 18.34 -9.57
C TRP A 1 25.47 18.94 -9.05
N LEU A 2 24.54 18.19 -8.45
CA LEU A 2 23.26 18.76 -7.96
C LEU A 2 23.48 19.85 -6.89
N GLU A 3 24.37 19.60 -5.91
CA GLU A 3 24.75 20.62 -4.93
C GLU A 3 25.38 21.86 -5.58
N ASP A 4 26.24 21.67 -6.58
CA ASP A 4 26.90 22.77 -7.29
C ASP A 4 25.90 23.56 -8.14
N ALA A 5 24.92 22.89 -8.76
CA ALA A 5 23.82 23.49 -9.52
C ALA A 5 22.87 24.29 -8.61
N ARG A 6 22.58 23.80 -7.39
CA ARG A 6 21.83 24.55 -6.36
C ARG A 6 22.63 25.76 -5.88
N ARG A 7 23.93 25.61 -5.60
CA ARG A 7 24.81 26.69 -5.13
C ARG A 7 25.00 27.79 -6.18
N SER A 8 25.00 27.43 -7.47
CA SER A 8 25.11 28.36 -8.60
C SER A 8 23.76 28.96 -9.05
N GLY A 9 22.63 28.54 -8.46
CA GLY A 9 21.31 29.07 -8.78
C GLY A 9 20.73 28.61 -10.13
N ILE A 10 21.31 27.58 -10.73
CA ILE A 10 20.88 27.01 -12.03
C ILE A 10 19.56 26.24 -11.88
N ILE A 11 19.27 25.71 -10.68
CA ILE A 11 18.03 25.01 -10.33
C ILE A 11 17.46 25.57 -9.02
N PRO A 12 16.13 25.43 -8.76
CA PRO A 12 15.52 25.82 -7.50
C PRO A 12 16.25 25.23 -6.29
N ARG A 13 16.32 25.95 -5.18
CA ARG A 13 17.06 25.50 -3.99
C ARG A 13 16.45 24.25 -3.35
N ASP A 14 15.17 24.04 -3.56
CA ASP A 14 14.37 22.88 -3.17
C ASP A 14 14.31 21.78 -4.24
N ALA A 15 14.97 21.98 -5.40
CA ALA A 15 14.98 20.99 -6.47
C ALA A 15 15.72 19.73 -6.03
N ASP A 16 14.99 18.63 -5.88
CA ASP A 16 15.52 17.34 -5.43
C ASP A 16 16.03 16.47 -6.58
N GLN A 17 16.97 15.58 -6.29
CA GLN A 17 17.18 14.41 -7.14
C GLN A 17 16.01 13.46 -6.84
N TYR A 18 15.50 12.75 -7.85
CA TYR A 18 14.41 11.76 -7.69
C TYR A 18 14.74 10.58 -6.72
N ASN A 19 15.86 10.64 -6.00
CA ASN A 19 16.35 9.67 -5.03
C ASN A 19 15.71 9.81 -3.64
N ALA A 20 15.10 10.96 -3.29
CA ALA A 20 14.54 11.11 -1.94
C ALA A 20 13.39 10.14 -1.64
N ILE A 21 12.67 9.65 -2.65
CA ILE A 21 11.69 8.58 -2.46
C ILE A 21 12.38 7.31 -1.97
N GLN A 22 13.46 6.91 -2.64
CA GLN A 22 14.25 5.74 -2.25
C GLN A 22 14.83 5.90 -0.85
N GLU A 23 15.47 7.04 -0.56
CA GLU A 23 16.06 7.32 0.75
C GLU A 23 15.00 7.25 1.87
N ARG A 24 13.81 7.81 1.63
CA ARG A 24 12.69 7.75 2.58
C ARG A 24 12.13 6.34 2.74
N LEU A 25 12.05 5.56 1.66
CA LEU A 25 11.62 4.16 1.72
C LEU A 25 12.61 3.32 2.53
N ILE A 26 13.92 3.43 2.25
CA ILE A 26 14.98 2.74 3.00
C ILE A 26 14.93 3.14 4.48
N SER A 27 14.85 4.45 4.78
CA SER A 27 14.72 4.94 6.16
C SER A 27 13.50 4.35 6.85
N ARG A 28 12.34 4.33 6.16
CA ARG A 28 11.11 3.78 6.75
C ARG A 28 11.19 2.27 6.96
N PHE A 29 11.79 1.51 6.04
CA PHE A 29 12.00 0.08 6.23
C PHE A 29 12.99 -0.21 7.38
N SER A 30 13.98 0.65 7.59
CA SER A 30 14.89 0.55 8.74
C SER A 30 14.15 0.71 10.06
N GLU A 31 13.24 1.68 10.15
CA GLU A 31 12.37 1.86 11.33
C GLU A 31 11.42 0.66 11.57
N LEU A 32 11.03 -0.04 10.50
CA LEU A 32 10.18 -1.23 10.56
C LEU A 32 10.97 -2.53 10.76
N TYR A 33 12.25 -2.45 11.15
CA TYR A 33 13.10 -3.63 11.22
C TYR A 33 12.58 -4.73 12.16
N SER A 34 12.67 -5.97 11.67
CA SER A 34 12.46 -7.18 12.44
C SER A 34 13.54 -8.21 12.08
N ARG A 35 13.76 -9.17 12.97
CA ARG A 35 14.62 -10.34 12.69
C ARG A 35 13.94 -11.37 11.78
N GLU A 36 12.62 -11.33 11.73
CA GLU A 36 11.83 -12.23 10.90
C GLU A 36 11.94 -11.85 9.41
N PRO A 37 12.02 -12.85 8.50
CA PRO A 37 11.95 -12.62 7.07
C PRO A 37 10.79 -11.73 6.65
N PHE A 38 11.07 -10.75 5.78
CA PHE A 38 10.05 -9.90 5.21
C PHE A 38 9.68 -10.36 3.80
N TYR A 39 8.51 -10.95 3.66
CA TYR A 39 8.02 -11.43 2.38
C TYR A 39 7.44 -10.30 1.54
N PHE A 40 7.65 -10.38 0.24
CA PHE A 40 7.16 -9.45 -0.77
C PHE A 40 6.38 -10.23 -1.81
N CYS A 41 5.11 -9.87 -2.03
CA CYS A 41 4.17 -10.66 -2.81
C CYS A 41 3.48 -9.84 -3.92
N CYS A 42 3.23 -10.47 -5.06
CA CYS A 42 2.32 -10.02 -6.11
C CYS A 42 1.68 -11.23 -6.80
N CYS A 43 0.72 -11.01 -7.69
CA CYS A 43 0.22 -12.06 -8.57
C CYS A 43 1.28 -12.43 -9.63
N GLN A 44 1.19 -13.65 -10.16
CA GLN A 44 2.08 -14.13 -11.23
C GLN A 44 1.87 -13.38 -12.56
N ASP A 45 0.65 -12.95 -12.85
CA ASP A 45 0.25 -12.42 -14.16
C ASP A 45 0.46 -10.90 -14.33
N THR A 46 1.19 -10.24 -13.44
CA THR A 46 1.47 -8.79 -13.54
C THR A 46 2.98 -8.47 -13.44
N ASP A 47 3.61 -8.26 -14.60
CA ASP A 47 5.02 -7.81 -14.68
C ASP A 47 5.27 -6.43 -14.03
N GLU A 48 4.28 -5.53 -14.10
CA GLU A 48 4.34 -4.20 -13.49
C GLU A 48 4.38 -4.29 -11.94
N ASP A 49 3.50 -5.10 -11.35
CA ASP A 49 3.49 -5.36 -9.91
C ASP A 49 4.79 -6.04 -9.50
N ARG A 50 5.27 -7.01 -10.27
CA ARG A 50 6.54 -7.69 -9.97
C ARG A 50 7.71 -6.70 -9.90
N THR A 51 7.77 -5.76 -10.84
CA THR A 51 8.80 -4.71 -10.88
C THR A 51 8.69 -3.78 -9.69
N THR A 52 7.47 -3.35 -9.34
CA THR A 52 7.24 -2.48 -8.18
C THR A 52 7.59 -3.18 -6.87
N VAL A 53 7.18 -4.44 -6.72
CA VAL A 53 7.51 -5.26 -5.56
C VAL A 53 9.02 -5.49 -5.46
N LEU A 54 9.71 -5.75 -6.58
CA LEU A 54 11.16 -5.90 -6.62
C LEU A 54 11.87 -4.63 -6.14
N TYR A 55 11.40 -3.46 -6.58
CA TYR A 55 11.96 -2.18 -6.15
C TYR A 55 11.81 -1.94 -4.64
N LEU A 56 10.62 -2.24 -4.09
CA LEU A 56 10.38 -2.13 -2.65
C LEU A 56 11.17 -3.16 -1.83
N GLN A 57 11.32 -4.37 -2.36
CA GLN A 57 12.15 -5.43 -1.78
C GLN A 57 13.61 -4.98 -1.70
N ASP A 58 14.15 -4.41 -2.78
CA ASP A 58 15.51 -3.88 -2.82
C ASP A 58 15.72 -2.75 -1.79
N CYS A 59 14.75 -1.83 -1.65
CA CYS A 59 14.79 -0.81 -0.60
C CYS A 59 14.80 -1.42 0.82
N ALA A 60 14.04 -2.48 1.07
CA ALA A 60 14.04 -3.17 2.35
C ALA A 60 15.36 -3.91 2.61
N GLN A 61 15.95 -4.52 1.58
CA GLN A 61 17.26 -5.16 1.67
C GLN A 61 18.37 -4.15 1.96
N GLN A 62 18.36 -2.99 1.29
CA GLN A 62 19.27 -1.87 1.60
C GLN A 62 19.09 -1.34 3.03
N ALA A 63 17.89 -1.47 3.60
CA ALA A 63 17.62 -1.17 5.01
C ALA A 63 18.04 -2.30 5.98
N GLY A 64 18.71 -3.34 5.49
CA GLY A 64 19.23 -4.46 6.27
C GLY A 64 18.20 -5.55 6.60
N GLN A 65 17.01 -5.53 6.01
CA GLN A 65 16.04 -6.61 6.21
C GLN A 65 16.50 -7.88 5.48
N GLU A 66 16.30 -9.05 6.11
CA GLU A 66 16.18 -10.29 5.33
C GLU A 66 14.84 -10.23 4.59
N SER A 67 14.89 -10.28 3.26
CA SER A 67 13.71 -10.15 2.41
C SER A 67 13.59 -11.34 1.47
N ARG A 68 12.36 -11.78 1.24
CA ARG A 68 12.03 -12.91 0.38
C ARG A 68 10.89 -12.53 -0.55
N PHE A 69 10.80 -13.23 -1.67
CA PHE A 69 9.73 -13.05 -2.64
C PHE A 69 8.92 -14.34 -2.76
N ILE A 70 7.60 -14.21 -2.85
CA ILE A 70 6.69 -15.31 -3.15
C ILE A 70 5.44 -14.77 -3.86
N TYR A 71 4.94 -15.49 -4.86
CA TYR A 71 3.68 -15.10 -5.50
C TYR A 71 2.47 -15.41 -4.60
N ILE A 72 1.39 -14.66 -4.76
CA ILE A 72 0.16 -14.87 -3.97
C ILE A 72 -0.39 -16.28 -4.17
N GLU A 73 -0.31 -16.79 -5.39
CA GLU A 73 -0.78 -18.10 -5.82
C GLU A 73 0.02 -19.26 -5.20
N ASP A 74 1.27 -18.99 -4.78
CA ASP A 74 2.18 -19.97 -4.20
C ASP A 74 2.12 -20.00 -2.66
N LEU A 75 1.34 -19.11 -2.04
CA LEU A 75 1.17 -19.08 -0.59
C LEU A 75 0.45 -20.34 -0.09
N GLY A 76 1.13 -21.07 0.78
CA GLY A 76 0.56 -22.24 1.45
C GLY A 76 -0.31 -21.87 2.65
N LEU A 77 -1.18 -22.80 3.04
CA LEU A 77 -1.94 -22.75 4.28
C LEU A 77 -1.55 -23.91 5.19
N GLY A 78 -0.69 -23.63 6.16
CA GLY A 78 -0.19 -24.60 7.13
C GLY A 78 -1.20 -24.96 8.22
N VAL A 79 -0.84 -25.95 9.04
CA VAL A 79 -1.64 -26.41 10.19
C VAL A 79 -1.92 -25.24 11.15
N GLY A 80 -3.17 -25.10 11.60
CA GLY A 80 -3.58 -24.00 12.48
C GLY A 80 -3.93 -22.70 11.76
N GLY A 81 -3.87 -22.71 10.43
CA GLY A 81 -4.24 -21.60 9.55
C GLY A 81 -3.21 -20.48 9.57
N VAL A 82 -1.93 -20.85 9.43
CA VAL A 82 -0.79 -19.94 9.24
C VAL A 82 -0.41 -19.95 7.77
N LEU A 83 0.03 -18.80 7.24
CA LEU A 83 0.59 -18.76 5.89
C LEU A 83 2.01 -19.34 5.86
N THR A 84 2.33 -20.09 4.81
CA THR A 84 3.65 -20.69 4.61
C THR A 84 4.22 -20.38 3.22
N ASP A 85 5.54 -20.40 3.10
CA ASP A 85 6.22 -20.40 1.80
C ASP A 85 6.29 -21.82 1.19
N LEU A 86 6.96 -21.93 0.03
CA LEU A 86 7.14 -23.21 -0.69
C LEU A 86 7.99 -24.24 0.07
N ASP A 87 8.75 -23.79 1.08
CA ASP A 87 9.60 -24.63 1.93
C ASP A 87 8.97 -24.88 3.31
N ASP A 88 7.65 -24.63 3.45
CA ASP A 88 6.87 -24.74 4.67
C ASP A 88 7.32 -23.80 5.83
N ASN A 89 8.09 -22.75 5.53
CA ASN A 89 8.41 -21.73 6.54
C ASN A 89 7.20 -20.85 6.81
N VAL A 90 6.90 -20.60 8.09
CA VAL A 90 5.80 -19.72 8.48
C VAL A 90 6.11 -18.27 8.12
N ILE A 91 5.19 -17.64 7.39
CA ILE A 91 5.26 -16.24 7.00
C ILE A 91 4.70 -15.39 8.15
N GLN A 92 5.58 -14.64 8.82
CA GLN A 92 5.17 -13.77 9.94
C GLN A 92 4.92 -12.32 9.49
N ARG A 93 5.58 -11.87 8.43
CA ARG A 93 5.46 -10.49 7.93
C ARG A 93 5.54 -10.45 6.41
N ALA A 94 4.61 -9.73 5.79
CA ALA A 94 4.55 -9.64 4.33
C ALA A 94 4.06 -8.28 3.84
N PHE A 95 4.66 -7.81 2.74
CA PHE A 95 4.14 -6.78 1.86
C PHE A 95 3.54 -7.41 0.62
N LYS A 96 2.45 -6.81 0.11
CA LYS A 96 1.76 -7.34 -1.07
C LYS A 96 1.17 -6.26 -1.97
N LEU A 97 1.43 -6.39 -3.28
CA LEU A 97 0.63 -5.77 -4.33
C LEU A 97 -0.46 -6.75 -4.76
N TYR A 98 -1.49 -6.80 -3.92
CA TYR A 98 -2.74 -7.52 -4.15
C TYR A 98 -3.82 -6.73 -3.39
N PRO A 99 -5.05 -6.56 -3.85
CA PRO A 99 -6.04 -5.74 -3.13
C PRO A 99 -6.46 -6.37 -1.79
N LEU A 100 -6.62 -5.58 -0.72
CA LEU A 100 -7.09 -6.10 0.58
C LEU A 100 -8.53 -6.59 0.48
N GLU A 101 -9.33 -5.91 -0.32
CA GLU A 101 -10.73 -6.20 -0.59
C GLU A 101 -10.90 -7.54 -1.34
N TRP A 102 -9.86 -8.02 -2.04
CA TRP A 102 -9.86 -9.34 -2.68
C TRP A 102 -9.52 -10.41 -1.64
N MET A 103 -8.44 -10.23 -0.87
CA MET A 103 -8.11 -11.16 0.24
C MET A 103 -9.28 -11.36 1.21
N MET A 104 -10.07 -10.32 1.49
CA MET A 104 -11.24 -10.42 2.37
C MET A 104 -12.40 -11.23 1.77
N ARG A 105 -12.46 -11.35 0.44
CA ARG A 105 -13.51 -12.09 -0.29
C ARG A 105 -13.08 -13.52 -0.65
N ASP A 106 -11.79 -13.81 -0.63
CA ASP A 106 -11.27 -15.15 -0.85
C ASP A 106 -11.76 -16.12 0.23
N ASP A 107 -11.75 -17.42 -0.08
CA ASP A 107 -12.15 -18.49 0.84
C ASP A 107 -11.36 -18.46 2.16
N ASN A 108 -10.11 -17.98 2.12
CA ASN A 108 -9.22 -17.84 3.26
C ASN A 108 -9.35 -16.48 3.99
N GLY A 109 -10.18 -15.56 3.49
CA GLY A 109 -10.38 -14.23 4.07
C GLY A 109 -10.72 -14.19 5.58
N PRO A 110 -11.53 -15.12 6.12
CA PRO A 110 -11.78 -15.20 7.56
C PRO A 110 -10.53 -15.39 8.43
N LEU A 111 -9.43 -15.92 7.87
CA LEU A 111 -8.17 -16.11 8.59
C LEU A 111 -7.46 -14.78 8.89
N LEU A 112 -7.70 -13.73 8.09
CA LEU A 112 -7.13 -12.39 8.31
C LEU A 112 -7.54 -11.81 9.68
N CYS A 113 -8.72 -12.20 10.19
CA CYS A 113 -9.21 -11.79 11.50
C CYS A 113 -8.38 -12.37 12.66
N LYS A 114 -7.64 -13.46 12.44
CA LYS A 114 -6.78 -14.09 13.46
C LYS A 114 -5.48 -13.31 13.68
N ARG A 115 -5.14 -12.35 12.80
CA ARG A 115 -3.98 -11.45 12.90
C ARG A 115 -2.67 -12.18 13.21
N ARG A 116 -2.42 -13.32 12.55
CA ARG A 116 -1.20 -14.10 12.76
C ARG A 116 -0.01 -13.47 12.07
N GLU A 117 -0.26 -12.81 10.95
CA GLU A 117 0.74 -12.14 10.11
C GLU A 117 0.66 -10.63 10.28
N GLN A 118 1.82 -9.98 10.27
CA GLN A 118 1.95 -8.55 10.14
C GLN A 118 1.94 -8.16 8.65
N TRP A 119 0.78 -7.73 8.16
CA TRP A 119 0.66 -7.15 6.84
C TRP A 119 1.18 -5.71 6.79
N VAL A 120 2.04 -5.44 5.81
CA VAL A 120 2.42 -4.10 5.39
C VAL A 120 1.88 -3.92 3.98
N GLU A 121 0.85 -3.16 3.72
CA GLU A 121 0.15 -2.26 4.63
C GLU A 121 -0.86 -2.98 5.53
N PRO A 122 -1.17 -2.42 6.71
CA PRO A 122 -2.06 -3.07 7.67
C PRO A 122 -3.51 -3.11 7.16
N LEU A 123 -4.28 -4.11 7.61
CA LEU A 123 -5.66 -4.36 7.14
C LEU A 123 -6.58 -3.13 7.24
N TRP A 124 -6.41 -2.28 8.25
CA TRP A 124 -7.24 -1.07 8.44
C TRP A 124 -7.04 -0.04 7.33
N LYS A 125 -5.94 -0.09 6.56
CA LYS A 125 -5.70 0.80 5.41
C LYS A 125 -6.78 0.63 4.33
N SER A 126 -7.45 -0.53 4.27
CA SER A 126 -8.63 -0.77 3.41
C SER A 126 -9.76 0.26 3.61
N ILE A 127 -9.89 0.82 4.81
CA ILE A 127 -10.88 1.87 5.09
C ILE A 127 -10.47 3.17 4.39
N LEU A 128 -9.18 3.50 4.36
CA LEU A 128 -8.66 4.72 3.76
C LEU A 128 -8.66 4.67 2.23
N SER A 129 -8.54 3.48 1.62
CA SER A 129 -8.65 3.28 0.17
C SER A 129 -10.09 3.27 -0.34
N ASN A 130 -11.07 3.19 0.56
CA ASN A 130 -12.47 3.08 0.18
C ASN A 130 -13.09 4.44 -0.17
N LYS A 131 -13.63 4.57 -1.38
CA LYS A 131 -14.26 5.81 -1.87
C LYS A 131 -15.52 6.21 -1.07
N GLY A 132 -16.14 5.26 -0.36
CA GLY A 132 -17.21 5.54 0.60
C GLY A 132 -16.78 6.44 1.77
N LEU A 133 -15.47 6.61 1.99
CA LEU A 133 -14.94 7.59 2.93
C LEU A 133 -15.13 9.04 2.43
N MET A 134 -15.17 9.27 1.12
CA MET A 134 -15.22 10.63 0.56
C MET A 134 -16.48 11.42 0.98
N PRO A 135 -17.72 10.88 0.85
CA PRO A 135 -18.91 11.58 1.34
C PRO A 135 -18.86 11.89 2.83
N LEU A 136 -18.26 11.00 3.63
CA LEU A 136 -18.10 11.24 5.07
C LEU A 136 -17.11 12.38 5.33
N LEU A 137 -15.94 12.38 4.67
CA LEU A 137 -14.97 13.48 4.77
C LEU A 137 -15.61 14.82 4.39
N TRP A 138 -16.39 14.85 3.32
CA TRP A 138 -17.08 16.08 2.89
C TRP A 138 -18.08 16.58 3.94
N ARG A 139 -18.87 15.69 4.55
CA ARG A 139 -19.81 16.06 5.63
C ARG A 139 -19.12 16.59 6.88
N PHE A 140 -17.99 15.99 7.27
CA PHE A 140 -17.27 16.38 8.47
C PHE A 140 -16.40 17.64 8.28
N PHE A 141 -15.94 17.90 7.05
CA PHE A 141 -15.05 19.02 6.72
C PHE A 141 -15.58 19.83 5.52
N PRO A 142 -16.79 20.43 5.63
CA PRO A 142 -17.38 21.17 4.53
C PRO A 142 -16.53 22.39 4.16
N GLY A 143 -16.32 22.59 2.85
CA GLY A 143 -15.53 23.71 2.33
C GLY A 143 -14.00 23.55 2.44
N HIS A 144 -13.51 22.37 2.83
CA HIS A 144 -12.07 22.12 2.86
C HIS A 144 -11.47 22.20 1.44
N PRO A 145 -10.35 22.93 1.23
CA PRO A 145 -9.83 23.24 -0.10
C PRO A 145 -9.39 22.02 -0.92
N ASN A 146 -9.07 20.90 -0.24
CA ASN A 146 -8.66 19.65 -0.88
C ASN A 146 -9.79 18.61 -0.99
N LEU A 147 -11.02 18.94 -0.61
CA LEU A 147 -12.15 18.01 -0.73
C LEU A 147 -13.09 18.45 -1.85
N LEU A 148 -13.52 17.47 -2.63
CA LEU A 148 -14.61 17.64 -3.57
C LEU A 148 -15.93 17.23 -2.93
N ALA A 149 -16.99 17.95 -3.28
CA ALA A 149 -18.33 17.62 -2.87
C ALA A 149 -18.67 16.19 -3.32
N SER A 150 -19.12 15.38 -2.36
CA SER A 150 -19.39 13.97 -2.58
C SER A 150 -20.53 13.49 -1.68
N TRP A 151 -21.31 12.56 -2.23
CA TRP A 151 -22.58 12.13 -1.66
C TRP A 151 -22.78 10.63 -1.91
N PHE A 152 -23.55 9.97 -1.05
CA PHE A 152 -24.02 8.63 -1.38
C PHE A 152 -25.14 8.68 -2.43
N GLU A 153 -25.41 7.54 -3.08
CA GLU A 153 -26.45 7.43 -4.12
C GLU A 153 -27.83 7.93 -3.63
N GLY A 154 -28.16 7.73 -2.36
CA GLY A 154 -29.43 8.18 -1.75
C GLY A 154 -29.53 9.68 -1.48
N GLU A 155 -28.48 10.46 -1.74
CA GLU A 155 -28.38 11.88 -1.40
C GLU A 155 -28.29 12.80 -2.61
N LYS A 156 -28.64 12.30 -3.81
CA LYS A 156 -28.57 13.08 -5.05
C LYS A 156 -29.33 14.40 -5.02
N SER A 157 -30.36 14.54 -4.18
CA SER A 157 -31.11 15.78 -4.00
C SER A 157 -30.26 16.94 -3.47
N GLN A 158 -29.07 16.66 -2.92
CA GLN A 158 -28.13 17.67 -2.44
C GLN A 158 -27.23 18.24 -3.55
N ILE A 159 -27.23 17.64 -4.75
CA ILE A 159 -26.44 18.11 -5.88
C ILE A 159 -27.16 19.29 -6.52
N ALA A 160 -26.45 20.41 -6.68
CA ALA A 160 -27.04 21.60 -7.28
C ALA A 160 -27.39 21.39 -8.75
N ALA A 161 -28.49 22.01 -9.21
CA ALA A 161 -28.92 21.90 -10.59
C ALA A 161 -27.84 22.43 -11.54
N GLY A 162 -27.45 21.62 -12.53
CA GLY A 162 -26.43 21.96 -13.51
C GLY A 162 -25.00 21.54 -13.15
N GLU A 163 -24.76 20.95 -11.97
CA GLU A 163 -23.45 20.40 -11.63
C GLU A 163 -23.20 19.05 -12.30
N SER A 164 -21.98 18.88 -12.85
CA SER A 164 -21.52 17.60 -13.40
C SER A 164 -20.92 16.75 -12.29
N TYR A 165 -21.26 15.45 -12.26
CA TYR A 165 -20.72 14.51 -11.28
C TYR A 165 -20.27 13.21 -11.94
N VAL A 166 -19.41 12.47 -11.24
CA VAL A 166 -18.95 11.14 -11.65
C VAL A 166 -19.43 10.10 -10.65
N ARG A 167 -20.12 9.07 -11.13
CA ARG A 167 -20.49 7.91 -10.32
C ARG A 167 -19.28 6.99 -10.17
N LYS A 168 -18.94 6.61 -8.93
CA LYS A 168 -17.86 5.66 -8.62
C LYS A 168 -18.45 4.43 -7.93
N PRO A 169 -17.90 3.23 -8.21
CA PRO A 169 -18.27 2.00 -7.52
C PRO A 169 -17.79 2.01 -6.06
#